data_AF-A0A9Q2XJM9-F1
#
_entry.id   AF-A0A9Q2XJM9-F1
#
_cell.length_a   1.000
_cell.length_b   1.000
_cell.length_c   1.000
_cell.angle_alpha   90.00
_cell.angle_beta   90.00
_cell.angle_gamma   90.00
#
_symmetry.space_group_name_H-M   'P 1'
#
loop_
_entity.id
_entity.type
_entity.pdbx_description
1 polymer ?
#
loop_
_entity_poly.entity_id
_entity_poly.type
_entity_poly.pdbx_seq_one_letter_code
_entity_poly.pdbx_strand_id
1 'polypeptide(L)'
;MAGNGNSGRPPLPASVHVLNGNRSKKNLGSLIDAVKDPVVPVNAPPMPEFLAGEAVAEWERLVPALIALGWVSNLDLMALASYCQAYADWVRFQRLIATRNSESLDGLGGEVQTFKTGAQQTHVLRQLANDAEKRANAAAAQFGLSPLARRNMRASAAPQGELFPNDQRDAAAQYFN
;
A
#
# COMPACT_ATOMS: atom_id res chain seq x y z
N MET A 1 31.35 23.15 4.73
CA MET A 1 30.37 22.18 5.26
C MET A 1 29.20 22.14 4.28
N ALA A 2 29.19 21.19 3.34
CA ALA A 2 28.08 21.05 2.40
C ALA A 2 26.85 20.49 3.15
N GLY A 3 25.75 21.23 3.15
CA GLY A 3 24.50 20.78 3.76
C GLY A 3 24.02 19.50 3.08
N ASN A 4 23.78 18.47 3.89
CA ASN A 4 23.21 17.22 3.41
C ASN A 4 21.89 17.52 2.66
N GLY A 5 21.75 17.07 1.41
CA GLY A 5 20.65 17.42 0.48
C GLY A 5 19.23 17.02 0.92
N ASN A 6 19.06 16.68 2.19
CA ASN A 6 17.84 16.21 2.83
C ASN A 6 17.24 17.22 3.82
N SER A 7 17.77 18.45 3.93
CA SER A 7 17.29 19.48 4.85
C SER A 7 16.30 20.49 4.23
N GLY A 8 16.00 20.35 2.93
CA GLY A 8 15.02 21.18 2.24
C GLY A 8 13.62 20.58 2.23
N ARG A 9 12.58 21.42 2.14
CA ARG A 9 11.21 20.96 1.85
C ARG A 9 11.26 20.12 0.57
N PRO A 10 10.71 18.89 0.56
CA PRO A 10 10.73 18.05 -0.63
C PRO A 10 10.11 18.81 -1.82
N PRO A 11 10.71 18.68 -3.02
CA PRO A 11 10.25 19.39 -4.20
C PRO A 11 8.79 19.06 -4.49
N LEU A 12 8.05 20.06 -4.95
CA LEU A 12 6.65 19.85 -5.33
C LEU A 12 6.59 18.90 -6.55
N PRO A 13 5.68 17.92 -6.55
CA PRO A 13 5.45 17.05 -7.71
C PRO A 13 5.04 17.82 -8.95
N ALA A 14 5.24 17.22 -10.12
CA ALA A 14 4.84 17.81 -11.39
C ALA A 14 3.35 18.19 -11.44
N SER A 15 2.48 17.32 -10.91
CA SER A 15 1.03 17.58 -10.79
C SER A 15 0.68 18.82 -9.97
N VAL A 16 1.41 19.12 -8.88
CA VAL A 16 1.18 20.37 -8.11
C VAL A 16 1.58 21.58 -8.93
N HIS A 17 2.72 21.47 -9.62
CA HIS A 17 3.20 22.57 -10.43
C HIS A 17 2.16 22.90 -11.52
N VAL A 18 1.61 21.90 -12.21
CA VAL A 18 0.54 22.11 -13.20
C VAL A 18 -0.71 22.73 -12.55
N LEU A 19 -1.22 22.18 -11.45
CA LEU A 19 -2.43 22.66 -10.78
C LEU A 19 -2.31 24.10 -10.24
N ASN A 20 -1.12 24.48 -9.76
CA ASN A 20 -0.87 25.83 -9.25
C ASN A 20 -0.52 26.86 -10.35
N GLY A 21 -0.76 26.54 -11.63
CA GLY A 21 -0.44 27.42 -12.76
C GLY A 21 1.07 27.58 -12.98
N ASN A 22 1.87 26.61 -12.54
CA ASN A 22 3.31 26.54 -12.69
C ASN A 22 4.05 27.80 -12.20
N ARG A 23 3.74 28.27 -10.97
CA ARG A 23 4.45 29.40 -10.31
C ARG A 23 5.97 29.24 -10.26
N SER A 24 6.44 28.00 -10.29
CA SER A 24 7.84 27.58 -10.36
C SER A 24 8.52 27.82 -11.71
N LYS A 25 7.76 28.20 -12.75
CA LYS A 25 8.24 28.47 -14.12
C LYS A 25 9.08 27.32 -14.72
N LYS A 26 8.76 26.07 -14.38
CA LYS A 26 9.40 24.89 -14.98
C LYS A 26 8.88 24.70 -16.41
N ASN A 27 9.58 23.91 -17.23
CA ASN A 27 9.07 23.58 -18.57
C ASN A 27 7.71 22.87 -18.45
N LEU A 28 6.67 23.41 -19.09
CA LEU A 28 5.31 22.88 -18.95
C LEU A 28 5.15 21.52 -19.63
N GLY A 29 5.80 21.31 -20.78
CA GLY A 29 5.81 20.03 -21.49
C GLY A 29 6.35 18.92 -20.59
N SER A 30 7.54 19.11 -20.00
CA SER A 30 8.12 18.11 -19.11
C SER A 30 7.31 17.87 -17.83
N LEU A 31 6.58 18.88 -17.34
CA LEU A 31 5.65 18.71 -16.23
C LEU A 31 4.41 17.90 -16.62
N ILE A 32 3.87 18.12 -17.82
CA ILE A 32 2.72 17.38 -18.34
C ILE A 32 3.13 15.93 -18.65
N ASP A 33 4.28 15.72 -19.28
CA ASP A 33 4.81 14.40 -19.60
C ASP A 33 5.07 13.60 -18.32
N ALA A 34 5.68 14.21 -17.29
CA ALA A 34 5.87 13.57 -15.99
C ALA A 34 4.56 13.25 -15.24
N VAL A 35 3.43 13.86 -15.62
CA VAL A 35 2.10 13.53 -15.08
C VAL A 35 1.41 12.45 -15.92
N LYS A 36 1.59 12.46 -17.24
CA LYS A 36 1.00 11.47 -18.16
C LYS A 36 1.72 10.13 -18.15
N ASP A 37 3.04 10.17 -18.14
CA ASP A 37 3.94 9.02 -18.17
C ASP A 37 4.71 8.94 -16.86
N PRO A 38 4.11 8.36 -15.80
CA PRO A 38 4.85 8.11 -14.58
C PRO A 38 6.05 7.22 -14.89
N VAL A 39 7.20 7.56 -14.29
CA VAL A 39 8.49 6.84 -14.49
C VAL A 39 8.35 5.34 -14.22
N VAL A 40 7.42 4.95 -13.35
CA VAL A 40 7.06 3.57 -13.09
C VAL A 40 5.61 3.36 -13.51
N PRO A 41 5.32 2.46 -14.47
CA PRO A 41 3.97 2.14 -14.87
C PRO A 41 3.15 1.56 -13.71
N VAL A 42 1.88 1.94 -13.65
CA VAL A 42 0.91 1.33 -12.73
C VAL A 42 0.57 -0.06 -13.24
N ASN A 43 0.99 -1.08 -12.53
CA ASN A 43 0.65 -2.48 -12.79
C ASN A 43 0.92 -3.31 -11.53
N ALA A 44 0.17 -4.37 -11.26
CA ALA A 44 0.48 -5.26 -10.16
C ALA A 44 1.39 -6.41 -10.63
N PRO A 45 2.36 -6.84 -9.80
CA PRO A 45 3.15 -8.03 -10.10
C PRO A 45 2.26 -9.28 -10.09
N PRO A 46 2.71 -10.40 -10.70
CA PRO A 46 1.97 -11.65 -10.62
C PRO A 46 1.85 -12.10 -9.16
N MET A 47 0.69 -12.65 -8.81
CA MET A 47 0.44 -13.18 -7.47
C MET A 47 1.39 -14.35 -7.18
N PRO A 48 2.12 -14.35 -6.05
CA PRO A 48 2.97 -15.48 -5.68
C PRO A 48 2.17 -16.74 -5.37
N GLU A 49 2.64 -17.89 -5.87
CA GLU A 49 2.00 -19.20 -5.65
C GLU A 49 2.08 -19.69 -4.19
N PHE A 50 3.01 -19.17 -3.40
CA PHE A 50 3.22 -19.59 -2.02
C PHE A 50 2.27 -18.92 -1.00
N LEU A 51 1.38 -18.02 -1.44
CA LEU A 51 0.47 -17.33 -0.55
C LEU A 51 -0.54 -18.29 0.08
N ALA A 52 -0.79 -18.14 1.38
CA ALA A 52 -1.87 -18.85 2.06
C ALA A 52 -3.25 -18.44 1.51
N GLY A 53 -4.28 -19.27 1.66
CA GLY A 53 -5.62 -18.99 1.10
C GLY A 53 -6.22 -17.64 1.54
N GLU A 54 -6.11 -17.27 2.82
CA GLU A 54 -6.54 -15.96 3.31
C GLU A 54 -5.69 -14.81 2.74
N ALA A 55 -4.42 -15.06 2.41
CA ALA A 55 -3.54 -14.07 1.79
C ALA A 55 -3.90 -13.87 0.31
N VAL A 56 -4.29 -14.94 -0.39
CA VAL A 56 -4.82 -14.87 -1.76
C VAL A 56 -6.11 -14.04 -1.79
N ALA A 57 -7.06 -14.31 -0.89
CA ALA A 57 -8.29 -13.53 -0.80
C ALA A 57 -8.02 -12.04 -0.55
N GLU A 58 -7.06 -11.73 0.32
CA GLU A 58 -6.67 -10.35 0.59
C GLU A 58 -5.95 -9.70 -0.60
N TRP A 59 -5.13 -10.45 -1.33
CA TRP A 59 -4.49 -9.99 -2.57
C TRP A 59 -5.54 -9.61 -3.62
N GLU A 60 -6.49 -10.52 -3.88
CA GLU A 60 -7.59 -10.30 -4.84
C GLU A 60 -8.48 -9.12 -4.44
N ARG A 61 -8.67 -8.89 -3.14
CA ARG A 61 -9.43 -7.75 -2.63
C ARG A 61 -8.67 -6.42 -2.77
N LEU A 62 -7.38 -6.41 -2.45
CA LEU A 62 -6.59 -5.18 -2.31
C LEU A 62 -6.03 -4.69 -3.65
N VAL A 63 -5.50 -5.58 -4.47
CA VAL A 63 -4.77 -5.22 -5.69
C VAL A 63 -5.58 -4.40 -6.68
N PRO A 64 -6.86 -4.72 -6.98
CA PRO A 64 -7.67 -3.90 -7.87
C PRO A 64 -7.81 -2.45 -7.38
N ALA A 65 -7.94 -2.25 -6.07
CA ALA A 65 -8.03 -0.91 -5.49
C ALA A 65 -6.70 -0.14 -5.62
N LEU A 66 -5.57 -0.81 -5.40
CA LEU A 66 -4.25 -0.19 -5.55
C LEU A 66 -3.95 0.18 -7.01
N ILE A 67 -4.35 -0.65 -7.97
CA ILE A 67 -4.24 -0.34 -9.40
C ILE A 67 -5.10 0.88 -9.74
N ALA A 68 -6.37 0.89 -9.31
CA ALA A 68 -7.29 2.01 -9.57
C ALA A 68 -6.78 3.35 -9.00
N LEU A 69 -6.04 3.31 -7.89
CA LEU A 69 -5.42 4.48 -7.26
C LEU A 69 -4.06 4.85 -7.86
N GLY A 70 -3.47 3.99 -8.68
CA GLY A 70 -2.12 4.17 -9.22
C GLY A 70 -1.01 3.99 -8.19
N TRP A 71 -1.23 3.17 -7.15
CA TRP A 71 -0.34 3.02 -6.00
C TRP A 71 0.48 1.72 -5.99
N VAL A 72 0.46 0.96 -7.08
CA VAL A 72 1.19 -0.30 -7.21
C VAL A 72 1.88 -0.41 -8.57
N SER A 73 3.06 -1.00 -8.54
CA SER A 73 3.91 -1.32 -9.68
C SER A 73 4.43 -2.77 -9.58
N ASN A 74 4.99 -3.29 -10.68
CA ASN A 74 5.63 -4.61 -10.70
C ASN A 74 6.83 -4.73 -9.73
N LEU A 75 7.34 -3.62 -9.20
CA LEU A 75 8.45 -3.61 -8.24
C LEU A 75 7.99 -3.97 -6.81
N ASP A 76 6.68 -3.92 -6.55
CA ASP A 76 6.13 -3.95 -5.20
C ASP A 76 5.80 -5.38 -4.71
N LEU A 77 6.25 -6.42 -5.44
CA LEU A 77 5.93 -7.83 -5.16
C LEU A 77 6.18 -8.24 -3.71
N MET A 78 7.39 -7.98 -3.21
CA MET A 78 7.77 -8.39 -1.85
C MET A 78 6.91 -7.68 -0.80
N ALA A 79 6.68 -6.37 -0.96
CA ALA A 79 5.93 -5.58 0.01
C ALA A 79 4.46 -5.99 0.04
N LEU A 80 3.84 -6.18 -1.13
CA LEU A 80 2.46 -6.58 -1.27
C LEU A 80 2.22 -8.02 -0.77
N ALA A 81 3.09 -8.96 -1.16
CA ALA A 81 3.02 -10.34 -0.69
C ALA A 81 3.21 -10.43 0.83
N SER A 82 4.15 -9.66 1.38
CA SER A 82 4.40 -9.59 2.81
C SER A 82 3.19 -9.07 3.57
N TYR A 83 2.50 -8.05 3.04
CA TYR A 83 1.26 -7.55 3.63
C TYR A 83 0.17 -8.62 3.65
N CYS A 84 -0.14 -9.22 2.49
CA CYS A 84 -1.18 -10.23 2.37
C CYS A 84 -0.91 -11.44 3.28
N GLN A 85 0.35 -11.91 3.34
CA GLN A 85 0.73 -13.01 4.21
C GLN A 85 0.63 -12.63 5.70
N ALA A 86 1.06 -11.43 6.09
CA ALA A 86 0.94 -10.96 7.47
C ALA A 86 -0.52 -10.80 7.91
N TYR A 87 -1.40 -10.36 7.01
CA TYR A 87 -2.84 -10.31 7.24
C TYR A 87 -3.41 -11.72 7.49
N ALA A 88 -3.07 -12.69 6.62
CA ALA A 88 -3.50 -14.07 6.78
C ALA A 88 -3.03 -14.70 8.10
N ASP A 89 -1.76 -14.46 8.46
CA ASP A 89 -1.19 -14.90 9.74
C ASP A 89 -1.97 -14.30 10.92
N TRP A 90 -2.24 -13.00 10.87
CA TRP A 90 -3.00 -12.31 11.91
C TRP A 90 -4.40 -12.90 12.07
N VAL A 91 -5.16 -13.05 10.97
CA VAL A 91 -6.49 -13.67 11.00
C VAL A 91 -6.43 -15.08 11.60
N ARG A 92 -5.45 -15.88 11.19
CA ARG A 92 -5.25 -17.24 11.71
C ARG A 92 -4.99 -17.22 13.21
N PHE A 93 -4.09 -16.37 13.70
CA PHE A 93 -3.75 -16.32 15.12
C PHE A 93 -4.92 -15.78 15.95
N GLN A 94 -5.69 -14.80 15.46
CA GLN A 94 -6.89 -14.32 16.13
C GLN A 94 -7.93 -15.43 16.32
N ARG A 95 -8.16 -16.25 15.28
CA ARG A 95 -9.06 -17.41 15.38
C ARG A 95 -8.58 -18.41 16.42
N LEU A 96 -7.29 -18.73 16.44
CA LEU A 96 -6.71 -19.65 17.43
C LEU A 96 -6.79 -19.10 18.85
N ILE A 97 -6.54 -17.80 19.04
CA ILE A 97 -6.71 -17.13 20.34
C ILE A 97 -8.16 -17.22 20.80
N ALA A 98 -9.12 -16.91 19.92
CA ALA A 98 -10.54 -16.98 20.23
C ALA A 98 -10.98 -18.40 20.65
N THR A 99 -10.54 -19.43 19.92
CA THR A 99 -10.80 -20.83 20.28
C THR A 99 -10.26 -21.16 21.68
N ARG A 100 -8.99 -20.84 21.96
CA ARG A 100 -8.39 -21.13 23.28
C ARG A 100 -9.04 -20.34 24.40
N ASN A 101 -9.44 -19.10 24.14
CA ASN A 101 -10.17 -18.28 25.10
C ASN A 101 -11.51 -18.93 25.45
N SER A 102 -12.23 -19.49 24.47
CA SER A 102 -13.51 -20.18 24.72
C SER A 102 -13.37 -21.47 25.54
N GLU A 103 -12.20 -22.10 25.50
CA GLU A 103 -11.89 -23.32 26.27
C GLU A 103 -11.34 -23.01 27.68
N SER A 104 -11.00 -21.75 27.96
CA SER A 104 -10.41 -21.33 29.24
C SER A 104 -11.47 -20.83 30.21
N LEU A 105 -11.32 -21.17 31.50
CA LEU A 105 -12.25 -20.74 32.56
C LEU A 105 -12.30 -19.22 32.75
N ASP A 106 -11.15 -18.56 32.54
CA ASP A 106 -11.00 -17.10 32.67
C ASP A 106 -11.18 -16.34 31.36
N GLY A 107 -11.39 -17.04 30.24
CA GLY A 107 -11.47 -16.44 28.91
C GLY A 107 -10.15 -15.92 28.35
N LEU A 108 -9.00 -16.22 28.98
CA LEU A 108 -7.68 -15.67 28.62
C LEU A 108 -6.69 -16.75 28.13
N GLY A 109 -7.13 -17.98 27.88
CA GLY A 109 -6.22 -19.11 27.57
C GLY A 109 -5.40 -18.98 26.27
N GLY A 110 -5.81 -18.10 25.36
CA GLY A 110 -5.05 -17.72 24.16
C GLY A 110 -4.17 -16.48 24.34
N GLU A 111 -4.37 -15.74 25.44
CA GLU A 111 -3.77 -14.45 25.76
C GLU A 111 -2.65 -14.58 26.81
N VAL A 112 -2.90 -15.38 27.85
CA VAL A 112 -2.02 -15.58 29.00
C VAL A 112 -1.74 -17.06 29.18
N GLN A 113 -0.46 -17.39 29.36
CA GLN A 113 0.02 -18.70 29.77
C GLN A 113 0.36 -18.67 31.25
N THR A 114 -0.28 -19.54 32.03
CA THR A 114 0.05 -19.75 33.45
C THR A 114 0.89 -21.03 33.60
N PHE A 115 2.07 -20.92 34.20
CA PHE A 115 2.95 -22.06 34.46
C PHE A 115 2.52 -22.82 35.71
N LYS A 116 3.04 -24.04 35.90
CA LYS A 116 2.81 -24.84 37.13
C LYS A 116 3.22 -24.11 38.42
N THR A 117 4.13 -23.15 38.32
CA THR A 117 4.60 -22.31 39.43
C THR A 117 3.62 -21.17 39.79
N GLY A 118 2.55 -20.96 39.02
CA GLY A 118 1.63 -19.84 39.15
C GLY A 118 2.10 -18.56 38.45
N ALA A 119 3.31 -18.53 37.89
CA ALA A 119 3.78 -17.40 37.09
C ALA A 119 2.95 -17.26 35.80
N GLN A 120 2.70 -16.03 35.37
CA GLN A 120 1.94 -15.71 34.18
C GLN A 120 2.80 -14.96 33.16
N GLN A 121 2.67 -15.34 31.88
CA GLN A 121 3.33 -14.68 30.76
C GLN A 121 2.38 -14.57 29.57
N THR A 122 2.66 -13.65 28.65
CA THR A 122 1.92 -13.53 27.40
C THR A 122 2.03 -14.82 26.59
N HIS A 123 0.90 -15.38 26.20
CA HIS A 123 0.85 -16.61 25.42
C HIS A 123 1.51 -16.43 24.05
N VAL A 124 2.16 -17.47 23.53
CA VAL A 124 2.90 -17.41 22.25
C VAL A 124 2.00 -17.00 21.09
N LEU A 125 0.74 -17.46 21.06
CA LEU A 125 -0.23 -17.04 20.03
C LEU A 125 -0.47 -15.54 20.03
N ARG A 126 -0.57 -14.90 21.20
CA ARG A 126 -0.70 -13.45 21.31
C ARG A 126 0.55 -12.74 20.80
N GLN A 127 1.74 -13.26 21.10
CA GLN A 127 3.01 -12.71 20.60
C GLN A 127 3.07 -12.79 19.07
N LEU A 128 2.74 -13.95 18.48
CA LEU A 128 2.70 -14.15 17.03
C LEU A 128 1.64 -13.27 16.35
N ALA A 129 0.47 -13.09 16.96
CA ALA A 129 -0.56 -12.17 16.47
C ALA A 129 -0.06 -10.72 16.45
N ASN A 130 0.60 -10.27 17.53
CA ASN A 130 1.19 -8.93 17.59
C ASN A 130 2.25 -8.72 16.52
N ASP A 131 3.09 -9.73 16.27
CA ASP A 131 4.15 -9.61 15.27
C ASP A 131 3.61 -9.67 13.83
N ALA A 132 2.56 -10.45 13.58
CA ALA A 132 1.82 -10.40 12.33
C ALA A 132 1.19 -9.02 12.09
N GLU A 133 0.55 -8.44 13.12
CA GLU A 133 -0.03 -7.10 13.05
C GLU A 133 1.03 -6.01 12.77
N LYS A 134 2.19 -6.07 13.44
CA LYS A 134 3.31 -5.15 13.17
C LYS A 134 3.82 -5.25 11.73
N ARG A 135 4.02 -6.47 11.22
CA ARG A 135 4.44 -6.70 9.83
C ARG A 135 3.40 -6.19 8.85
N ALA A 136 2.12 -6.47 9.09
CA ALA A 136 1.02 -5.99 8.27
C ALA A 136 1.00 -4.45 8.25
N ASN A 137 1.03 -3.79 9.41
CA ASN A 137 1.01 -2.33 9.50
C ASN A 137 2.22 -1.67 8.80
N ALA A 138 3.41 -2.25 8.93
CA ALA A 138 4.62 -1.75 8.29
C ALA A 138 4.55 -1.86 6.76
N ALA A 139 4.09 -2.98 6.22
CA ALA A 139 3.91 -3.17 4.78
C ALA A 139 2.75 -2.32 4.24
N ALA A 140 1.62 -2.29 4.96
CA ALA A 140 0.42 -1.53 4.63
C ALA A 140 0.69 -0.02 4.51
N ALA A 141 1.60 0.51 5.32
CA ALA A 141 1.99 1.91 5.27
C ALA A 141 2.64 2.31 3.94
N GLN A 142 3.32 1.38 3.25
CA GLN A 142 3.96 1.64 1.96
C GLN A 142 2.92 1.88 0.84
N PHE A 143 1.72 1.29 1.00
CA PHE A 143 0.62 1.40 0.03
C PHE A 143 -0.48 2.38 0.47
N GLY A 144 -0.24 3.23 1.48
CA GLY A 144 -1.23 4.24 1.89
C GLY A 144 -2.47 3.68 2.59
N LEU A 145 -2.37 2.48 3.17
CA LEU A 145 -3.51 1.83 3.82
C LEU A 145 -3.78 2.34 5.25
N SER A 146 -2.84 3.09 5.84
CA SER A 146 -3.11 3.87 7.05
C SER A 146 -3.51 5.31 6.69
N PRO A 147 -4.43 5.96 7.44
CA PRO A 147 -4.81 7.35 7.18
C PRO A 147 -3.61 8.31 7.14
N LEU A 148 -2.61 8.07 7.99
CA LEU A 148 -1.39 8.88 8.03
C LEU A 148 -0.52 8.68 6.77
N ALA A 149 -0.32 7.44 6.34
CA ALA A 149 0.43 7.15 5.12
C ALA A 149 -0.28 7.71 3.87
N ARG A 150 -1.61 7.65 3.85
CA ARG A 150 -2.43 8.17 2.75
C ARG A 150 -2.23 9.67 2.52
N ARG A 151 -1.92 10.45 3.56
CA ARG A 151 -1.66 11.90 3.43
C ARG A 151 -0.52 12.21 2.45
N ASN A 152 0.45 11.32 2.35
CA ASN A 152 1.62 11.49 1.49
C ASN A 152 1.44 10.81 0.11
N MET A 153 0.45 9.91 -0.01
CA MET A 153 0.09 9.26 -1.26
C MET A 153 -0.83 10.16 -2.07
N ARG A 154 -0.49 10.39 -3.33
CA ARG A 154 -1.36 11.07 -4.27
C ARG A 154 -1.91 10.00 -5.19
N ALA A 155 -3.23 9.92 -5.32
CA ALA A 155 -3.78 9.18 -6.43
C ALA A 155 -3.21 9.79 -7.71
N SER A 156 -2.68 8.96 -8.60
CA SER A 156 -2.48 9.41 -9.98
C SER A 156 -3.85 9.90 -10.45
N ALA A 157 -3.91 11.13 -10.95
CA ALA A 157 -5.13 11.56 -11.60
C ALA A 157 -5.33 10.55 -12.73
N ALA A 158 -6.35 9.69 -12.62
CA ALA A 158 -6.83 8.94 -13.75
C ALA A 158 -6.95 9.97 -14.88
N PRO A 159 -6.35 9.73 -16.07
CA PRO A 159 -6.39 10.70 -17.14
C PRO A 159 -7.84 11.11 -17.25
N GLN A 160 -8.12 12.37 -16.93
CA GLN A 160 -9.48 12.87 -16.93
C GLN A 160 -9.94 12.63 -18.35
N GLY A 161 -10.78 11.61 -18.54
CA GLY A 161 -11.27 11.25 -19.86
C GLY A 161 -11.76 12.53 -20.48
N GLU A 162 -11.34 12.82 -21.70
CA GLU A 162 -11.72 14.07 -22.34
C GLU A 162 -13.24 14.15 -22.29
N LEU A 163 -13.77 15.17 -21.58
CA LEU A 163 -15.21 15.30 -21.31
C LEU A 163 -16.02 15.36 -22.62
N PHE A 164 -15.32 15.68 -23.71
CA PHE A 164 -15.78 15.60 -25.09
C PHE A 164 -14.70 14.91 -25.91
N PRO A 165 -15.02 13.83 -26.65
CA PRO A 165 -14.13 13.26 -27.65
C PRO A 165 -13.70 14.35 -28.64
N ASN A 166 -12.39 14.50 -28.89
CA ASN A 166 -11.87 15.49 -29.82
C ASN A 166 -11.26 14.80 -31.04
N ASP A 167 -12.13 14.29 -31.91
CA ASP A 167 -11.80 13.52 -33.11
C ASP A 167 -10.77 14.24 -34.02
N GLN A 168 -10.76 15.57 -34.02
CA GLN A 168 -9.82 16.37 -34.82
C GLN A 168 -8.38 16.27 -34.30
N ARG A 169 -8.20 16.23 -32.98
CA ARG A 169 -6.87 16.10 -32.36
C ARG A 169 -6.32 14.69 -32.51
N ASP A 170 -7.17 13.68 -32.37
CA ASP A 170 -6.79 12.27 -32.55
C ASP A 170 -6.40 11.99 -34.01
N ALA A 171 -7.15 12.54 -34.97
CA ALA A 171 -6.77 12.49 -36.38
C ALA A 171 -5.42 13.20 -36.63
N ALA A 172 -5.20 14.38 -36.06
CA ALA A 172 -3.94 15.10 -36.23
C ALA A 172 -2.73 14.33 -35.65
N ALA A 173 -2.88 13.69 -34.49
CA ALA A 173 -1.82 12.88 -33.89
C ALA A 173 -1.43 11.66 -34.73
N GLN A 174 -2.35 11.14 -35.54
CA GLN A 174 -2.10 10.00 -36.42
C GLN A 174 -1.31 10.38 -37.68
N TYR A 175 -1.37 11.63 -38.14
CA TYR A 175 -0.73 12.09 -39.37
C TYR A 175 0.51 12.99 -39.15
N PHE A 176 0.69 13.54 -37.96
CA PHE A 176 1.77 14.50 -37.65
C PHE A 176 2.74 14.05 -36.56
N ASN A 177 2.80 12.74 -36.26
CA ASN A 177 3.89 12.13 -35.48
C ASN A 177 5.03 11.65 -36.37
#